data_AF-K1S2Q4-F1
#
_entry.id   AF-K1S2Q4-F1
#
_cell.length_a   1.000
_cell.length_b   1.000
_cell.length_c   1.000
_cell.angle_alpha   90.00
_cell.angle_beta   90.00
_cell.angle_gamma   90.00
#
_symmetry.space_group_name_H-M   'P 1'
#
loop_
_entity.id
_entity.type
_entity.pdbx_description
1 polymer ?
#
loop_
_entity_poly.entity_id
_entity_poly.type
_entity_poly.pdbx_seq_one_letter_code
_entity_poly.pdbx_strand_id
1 'polypeptide(L)' 'FGAVMSIVNAFNMGWIGVTLAGANPTPDYAGQLIANHIDDYAYVRYEMGYASAVSVALLCLVWICSKVANKLFTEKDEY' A
#
# COMPACT_ATOMS: atom_id res chain seq x y z
N PHE A 1 -0.27 -3.51 18.40
CA PHE A 1 -0.28 -2.19 17.73
C PHE A 1 0.84 -2.04 16.69
N GLY A 2 2.10 -2.38 17.02
CA GLY A 2 3.24 -2.27 16.09
C GLY A 2 3.09 -3.04 14.76
N ALA A 3 2.49 -4.25 14.80
CA ALA A 3 2.25 -5.03 13.58
C ALA A 3 1.36 -4.29 12.55
N VAL A 4 0.29 -3.64 13.00
CA VAL A 4 -0.61 -2.87 12.11
C VAL A 4 0.11 -1.68 11.49
N MET A 5 0.90 -0.94 12.29
CA MET A 5 1.69 0.20 11.79
C MET A 5 2.77 -0.23 10.80
N SER A 6 3.40 -1.40 11.00
CA SER A 6 4.38 -1.94 10.06
C SER A 6 3.75 -2.29 8.71
N ILE A 7 2.54 -2.89 8.73
CA ILE A 7 1.78 -3.19 7.51
C ILE A 7 1.44 -1.91 6.76
N VAL A 8 0.87 -0.90 7.43
CA VAL A 8 0.51 0.39 6.82
C VAL A 8 1.74 1.07 6.20
N ASN A 9 2.86 1.10 6.92
CA ASN A 9 4.10 1.67 6.41
C ASN A 9 4.58 0.94 5.16
N ALA A 10 4.57 -0.40 5.13
CA ALA A 10 5.02 -1.16 3.96
C ALA A 10 4.27 -0.79 2.67
N PHE A 11 2.96 -0.55 2.74
CA PHE A 11 2.15 -0.14 1.60
C PHE A 11 2.29 1.34 1.24
N ASN A 12 2.76 2.19 2.17
CA ASN A 12 2.97 3.61 1.96
C ASN A 12 4.34 3.94 1.32
N MET A 13 5.30 3.01 1.33
CA MET A 13 6.66 3.19 0.80
C MET A 13 6.75 3.19 -0.74
N GLY A 14 5.73 3.67 -1.45
CA GLY A 14 5.71 3.80 -2.91
C GLY A 14 6.88 4.61 -3.47
N TRP A 15 7.20 5.71 -2.79
CA TRP A 15 8.23 6.67 -3.19
C TRP A 15 9.65 6.07 -3.18
N ILE A 16 9.90 5.02 -2.40
CA ILE A 16 11.21 4.36 -2.31
C ILE A 16 11.56 3.73 -3.66
N GLY A 17 10.61 3.04 -4.29
CA GLY A 17 10.80 2.42 -5.60
C GLY A 17 11.18 3.46 -6.67
N VAL A 18 10.48 4.59 -6.70
CA VAL A 18 10.76 5.71 -7.62
C VAL A 18 12.13 6.34 -7.36
N THR A 19 12.49 6.51 -6.09
CA THR A 19 13.76 7.12 -5.70
C THR A 19 14.97 6.27 -6.06
N LEU A 20 14.88 4.94 -5.86
CA LEU A 20 15.95 4.02 -6.27
C LEU A 20 16.01 3.83 -7.79
N ALA A 21 14.86 3.86 -8.47
CA ALA A 21 14.77 3.73 -9.91
C ALA A 21 15.20 5.00 -10.67
N GLY A 22 15.16 6.17 -10.02
CA GLY A 22 15.43 7.48 -10.64
C GLY A 22 14.32 7.98 -11.58
N ALA A 23 13.25 7.20 -11.76
CA ALA A 23 12.11 7.55 -12.62
C ALA A 23 10.81 6.92 -12.10
N ASN A 24 9.69 7.59 -12.35
CA ASN A 24 8.33 7.06 -12.18
C ASN A 24 7.63 7.06 -13.55
N PRO A 25 7.20 5.92 -14.12
CA PRO A 25 7.25 4.56 -13.57
C PRO A 25 8.67 4.00 -13.37
N THR A 26 8.86 3.13 -12.38
CA THR A 26 10.14 2.41 -12.20
C THR A 26 10.43 1.52 -13.41
N PRO A 27 11.70 1.28 -13.80
CA PRO A 27 12.04 0.34 -14.86
C PRO A 27 11.31 -1.00 -14.68
N ASP A 28 10.64 -1.43 -15.74
CA ASP A 28 9.86 -2.68 -15.77
C ASP A 28 8.79 -2.81 -14.67
N TYR A 29 8.31 -1.69 -14.09
CA TYR A 29 7.35 -1.67 -12.98
C TYR A 29 7.81 -2.40 -11.71
N ALA A 30 9.10 -2.77 -11.62
CA ALA A 30 9.63 -3.68 -10.60
C ALA A 30 9.56 -3.13 -9.16
N GLY A 31 9.50 -1.81 -8.99
CA GLY A 31 9.36 -1.14 -7.70
C GLY A 31 8.03 -0.40 -7.53
N GLN A 32 7.06 -0.62 -8.43
CA GLN A 32 5.83 0.15 -8.43
C GLN A 32 4.83 -0.43 -7.43
N LEU A 33 4.44 0.39 -6.45
CA LEU A 33 3.39 0.07 -5.50
C LEU A 33 2.05 0.64 -5.96
N ILE A 34 0.95 0.12 -5.39
CA ILE A 34 -0.40 0.63 -5.65
C ILE A 34 -0.49 2.13 -5.30
N ALA A 35 0.26 2.60 -4.31
CA ALA A 35 0.38 4.04 -4.01
C ALA A 35 0.92 4.85 -5.21
N ASN A 36 1.97 4.37 -5.89
CA ASN A 36 2.51 5.03 -7.09
C ASN A 36 1.50 5.03 -8.24
N HIS A 37 0.71 3.95 -8.35
CA HIS A 37 -0.37 3.89 -9.33
C HIS A 37 -1.49 4.90 -9.02
N ILE A 38 -1.85 5.08 -7.75
CA ILE A 38 -2.82 6.10 -7.32
C ILE A 38 -2.27 7.49 -7.66
N ASP A 39 -1.00 7.77 -7.35
CA ASP A 39 -0.38 9.07 -7.62
C ASP A 39 -0.31 9.40 -9.12
N ASP A 40 0.06 8.42 -9.96
CA ASP A 40 0.06 8.61 -11.42
C ASP A 40 -1.33 8.96 -11.95
N TYR A 41 -2.38 8.28 -11.47
CA TYR A 41 -3.75 8.56 -11.91
C TYR A 41 -4.32 9.85 -11.31
N ALA A 42 -3.93 10.20 -10.09
CA ALA A 42 -4.36 11.44 -9.43
C ALA A 42 -3.71 12.68 -10.05
N TYR A 43 -2.40 12.66 -10.29
CA TYR A 43 -1.62 13.86 -10.60
C TYR A 43 -1.14 13.93 -12.05
N VAL A 44 -0.89 12.80 -12.72
CA VAL A 44 -0.41 12.79 -14.12
C VAL A 44 -1.61 12.75 -15.07
N ARG A 45 -2.60 11.92 -14.78
CA ARG A 45 -3.79 11.75 -15.64
C ARG A 45 -5.01 12.56 -15.20
N TYR A 46 -4.97 13.16 -14.02
CA TYR A 46 -6.07 13.93 -13.42
C TYR A 46 -7.39 13.15 -13.28
N GLU A 47 -7.33 11.82 -13.20
CA GLU A 47 -8.47 10.92 -13.01
C GLU A 47 -8.71 10.68 -11.51
N MET A 48 -8.96 11.76 -10.78
CA MET A 48 -9.12 11.76 -9.31
C MET A 48 -10.18 10.76 -8.82
N GLY A 49 -11.25 10.55 -9.60
CA GLY A 49 -12.30 9.58 -9.28
C GLY A 49 -11.79 8.14 -9.29
N TYR A 50 -11.02 7.76 -10.32
CA TYR A 50 -10.40 6.44 -10.41
C TYR A 50 -9.36 6.24 -9.31
N ALA A 51 -8.49 7.24 -9.11
CA ALA A 51 -7.47 7.23 -8.06
C ALA A 51 -8.09 7.03 -6.66
N SER A 52 -9.20 7.70 -6.37
CA SER A 52 -9.92 7.54 -5.09
C SER A 52 -10.53 6.15 -4.91
N ALA A 53 -11.11 5.56 -5.96
CA ALA A 53 -11.64 4.21 -5.90
C ALA A 53 -10.55 3.17 -5.61
N VAL A 54 -9.39 3.31 -6.26
CA VAL A 54 -8.23 2.43 -6.02
C VAL A 54 -7.67 2.62 -4.60
N SER A 55 -7.69 3.84 -4.06
CA SER A 55 -7.30 4.11 -2.66
C SER A 55 -8.20 3.39 -1.65
N VAL A 56 -9.52 3.36 -1.88
CA VAL A 56 -10.45 2.60 -1.03
C VAL A 56 -10.22 1.09 -1.16
N ALA A 57 -9.91 0.59 -2.36
CA ALA A 57 -9.56 -0.82 -2.56
C ALA A 57 -8.28 -1.20 -1.80
N LEU A 58 -7.26 -0.32 -1.81
CA LEU A 58 -6.05 -0.48 -1.02
C LEU A 58 -6.34 -0.50 0.48
N LEU A 59 -7.21 0.38 0.98
CA LEU A 59 -7.67 0.38 2.37
C LEU A 59 -8.26 -0.98 2.76
N CYS A 60 -9.13 -1.54 1.92
CA CYS A 60 -9.71 -2.87 2.15
C CYS A 60 -8.63 -3.96 2.23
N LEU A 61 -7.62 -3.93 1.37
CA LEU A 61 -6.52 -4.88 1.38
C LEU A 61 -5.71 -4.77 2.67
N VAL A 62 -5.31 -3.56 3.07
CA VAL A 62 -4.58 -3.29 4.31
C VAL A 62 -5.39 -3.74 5.53
N TRP A 63 -6.71 -3.53 5.51
CA TRP A 63 -7.60 -3.96 6.57
C TRP A 63 -7.66 -5.49 6.69
N ILE A 64 -7.76 -6.20 5.56
CA ILE A 64 -7.73 -7.67 5.53
C ILE A 64 -6.39 -8.19 6.06
N CYS A 65 -5.26 -7.67 5.57
CA CYS A 65 -3.93 -8.03 6.07
C CYS A 65 -3.79 -7.78 7.57
N SER A 66 -4.27 -6.63 8.04
CA SER A 66 -4.27 -6.29 9.47
C SER A 66 -5.12 -7.28 10.28
N LYS A 67 -6.30 -7.67 9.79
CA LYS A 67 -7.17 -8.65 10.47
C LYS A 67 -6.55 -10.04 10.50
N VAL A 68 -5.93 -10.48 9.40
CA VAL A 68 -5.21 -11.77 9.32
C VAL A 68 -4.01 -11.78 10.26
N ALA A 69 -3.20 -10.71 10.26
CA ALA A 69 -2.07 -10.58 11.16
C ALA A 69 -2.51 -10.58 12.63
N ASN A 70 -3.55 -9.82 12.98
CA ASN A 70 -4.10 -9.87 14.33
C ASN A 70 -4.61 -11.28 14.66
N LYS A 71 -5.29 -11.98 13.76
CA LYS A 71 -5.77 -13.35 14.03
C LYS A 71 -4.63 -14.36 14.20
N LEU A 72 -3.53 -14.22 13.46
CA LEU A 72 -2.40 -15.15 13.49
C LEU A 72 -1.45 -14.87 14.67
N PHE A 73 -1.27 -13.59 15.01
CA PHE A 73 -0.33 -13.14 16.05
C PHE A 73 -1.01 -12.74 17.38
N THR A 74 -2.35 -12.75 17.46
CA THR A 74 -3.05 -12.77 18.76
C THR A 74 -2.77 -14.13 19.38
N GLU A 75 -2.04 -14.11 20.50
CA GLU A 75 -1.93 -15.26 21.38
C GLU A 75 -3.35 -15.68 21.78
N LYS A 76 -3.70 -16.94 21.51
CA LYS A 76 -4.73 -17.59 22.31
C LYS A 76 -4.08 -17.73 23.67
N ASP A 77 -4.46 -16.87 24.62
CA ASP A 77 -4.31 -17.21 26.03
C ASP A 77 -5.13 -18.48 26.26
N GLU A 78 -4.48 -19.63 26.06
CA GLU A 78 -4.92 -20.91 26.57
C GLU A 78 -4.60 -20.92 28.06
N TYR A 79 -5.67 -20.66 28.83
CA TYR A 79 -5.87 -20.91 30.27
C TYR A 79 -5.20 -19.96 31.28
#